data_AF-A0A942JVB5-F1
#
_entry.id   AF-A0A942JVB5-F1
#
_cell.length_a   1.000
_cell.length_b   1.000
_cell.length_c   1.000
_cell.angle_alpha   90.00
_cell.angle_beta   90.00
_cell.angle_gamma   90.00
#
_symmetry.space_group_name_H-M   'P 1'
#
loop_
_entity.id
_entity.type
_entity.pdbx_description
1 polymer ?
#
loop_
_entity_poly.entity_id
_entity_poly.type
_entity_poly.pdbx_seq_one_letter_code
_entity_poly.pdbx_strand_id
1 'polypeptide(L)'
;MTALIRDEVARKFGDAATVVYRDAQSQTVREHSASIIKEIETRGLLYPVTVIDGVPIYDGAVSYPGIIRALRDKLERAIAG
;
A
#
# COMPACT_ATOMS: atom_id res chain seq x y z
N MET A 1 1.79 -8.79 -11.26
CA MET A 1 2.49 -8.56 -9.97
C MET A 1 1.52 -8.50 -8.80
N THR A 2 0.44 -7.72 -8.87
CA THR A 2 -0.57 -7.59 -7.78
C THR A 2 -1.17 -8.91 -7.28
N ALA A 3 -1.43 -9.88 -8.16
CA ALA A 3 -2.02 -11.17 -7.78
C ALA A 3 -1.13 -11.96 -6.79
N LEU A 4 0.16 -12.09 -7.08
CA LEU A 4 1.11 -12.78 -6.21
C LEU A 4 1.25 -12.13 -4.83
N ILE A 5 1.22 -10.79 -4.79
CA ILE A 5 1.29 -10.04 -3.53
C ILE A 5 0.01 -10.24 -2.71
N ARG A 6 -1.15 -10.22 -3.37
CA ARG A 6 -2.46 -10.46 -2.73
C ARG A 6 -2.50 -11.84 -2.10
N ASP A 7 -2.12 -12.88 -2.85
CA ASP A 7 -2.17 -14.26 -2.37
C ASP A 7 -1.25 -14.46 -1.16
N GLU A 8 -0.06 -13.84 -1.18
CA GLU A 8 0.81 -13.92 -0.01
C GLU A 8 0.26 -13.20 1.20
N VAL A 9 -0.21 -11.97 1.02
CA VAL A 9 -0.71 -11.18 2.14
C VAL A 9 -1.89 -11.90 2.78
N ALA A 10 -2.80 -12.44 1.97
CA ALA A 10 -3.89 -13.28 2.46
C ALA A 10 -3.37 -14.52 3.20
N ARG A 11 -2.36 -15.20 2.66
CA ARG A 11 -1.79 -16.42 3.26
C ARG A 11 -1.06 -16.16 4.58
N LYS A 12 -0.42 -14.99 4.75
CA LYS A 12 0.35 -14.64 5.96
C LYS A 12 -0.46 -13.92 7.03
N PHE A 13 -1.40 -13.07 6.61
CA PHE A 13 -2.09 -12.14 7.51
C PHE A 13 -3.62 -12.36 7.51
N GLY A 14 -4.15 -13.23 6.65
CA GLY A 14 -5.59 -13.48 6.58
C GLY A 14 -6.37 -12.19 6.36
N ASP A 15 -7.44 -12.03 7.13
CA ASP A 15 -8.31 -10.84 7.07
C ASP A 15 -7.70 -9.60 7.74
N ALA A 16 -6.54 -9.72 8.40
CA ALA A 16 -5.87 -8.58 9.04
C ALA A 16 -5.24 -7.61 8.03
N ALA A 17 -5.09 -8.02 6.75
CA ALA A 17 -4.57 -7.15 5.70
C ALA A 17 -5.20 -7.49 4.33
N THR A 18 -5.58 -6.45 3.58
CA THR A 18 -6.12 -6.59 2.23
C THR A 18 -5.30 -5.76 1.24
N VAL A 19 -4.95 -6.36 0.11
CA VAL A 19 -4.23 -5.67 -0.97
C VAL A 19 -5.22 -5.22 -2.05
N VAL A 20 -5.14 -3.94 -2.43
CA VAL A 20 -5.96 -3.39 -3.51
C VAL A 20 -5.06 -2.64 -4.49
N TYR A 21 -5.22 -2.91 -5.78
CA TYR A 21 -4.61 -2.09 -6.83
C TYR A 21 -5.56 -0.94 -7.16
N ARG A 22 -5.02 0.28 -7.25
CA ARG A 22 -5.76 1.47 -7.66
C ARG A 22 -4.97 2.15 -8.77
N ASP A 23 -5.63 2.35 -9.90
CA ASP A 23 -5.06 3.08 -11.03
C ASP A 23 -5.15 4.58 -10.78
N ALA A 24 -4.01 5.24 -10.54
CA ALA A 24 -3.96 6.67 -10.28
C ALA A 24 -4.32 7.53 -11.52
N GLN A 25 -4.41 6.94 -12.71
CA GLN A 25 -4.90 7.62 -13.92
C GLN A 25 -6.44 7.63 -14.01
N SER A 26 -7.12 6.76 -13.25
CA SER A 26 -8.59 6.73 -13.20
C SER A 26 -9.13 7.94 -12.44
N GLN A 27 -10.04 8.70 -13.06
CA GLN A 27 -10.69 9.85 -12.44
C GLN A 27 -11.36 9.49 -11.10
N THR A 28 -12.11 8.38 -11.06
CA THR A 28 -12.76 7.90 -9.84
C THR A 28 -11.74 7.62 -8.74
N VAL A 29 -10.61 6.97 -9.05
CA VAL A 29 -9.55 6.74 -8.06
C VAL A 29 -8.96 8.06 -7.57
N ARG A 30 -8.77 9.04 -8.46
CA ARG A 30 -8.24 10.36 -8.09
C ARG A 30 -9.17 11.12 -7.18
N GLU A 31 -10.47 11.05 -7.40
CA GLU A 31 -11.48 11.66 -6.53
C GLU A 31 -11.53 10.97 -5.16
N HIS A 32 -11.64 9.63 -5.13
CA HIS A 32 -11.75 8.87 -3.88
C HIS A 32 -10.46 8.84 -3.04
N SER A 33 -9.29 9.01 -3.68
CA SER A 33 -7.97 8.96 -3.01
C SER A 33 -7.25 10.30 -3.08
N ALA A 34 -7.98 11.41 -3.21
CA ALA A 34 -7.42 12.74 -3.48
C ALA A 34 -6.33 13.17 -2.48
N SER A 35 -6.51 12.90 -1.19
CA SER A 35 -5.52 13.22 -0.15
C SER A 35 -4.20 12.47 -0.36
N ILE A 36 -4.28 11.18 -0.63
CA ILE A 36 -3.13 10.29 -0.84
C ILE A 36 -2.38 10.69 -2.11
N ILE A 37 -3.11 10.95 -3.21
CA ILE A 37 -2.49 11.36 -4.48
C ILE A 37 -1.82 12.73 -4.35
N LYS A 38 -2.48 13.68 -3.67
CA LYS A 38 -1.87 14.97 -3.39
C LYS A 38 -0.58 14.82 -2.58
N GLU A 39 -0.56 13.92 -1.60
CA GLU A 39 0.66 13.63 -0.82
C GLU A 39 1.77 13.05 -1.71
N ILE A 40 1.44 12.06 -2.55
CA ILE A 40 2.37 11.46 -3.52
C ILE A 40 2.99 12.53 -4.43
N GLU A 41 2.15 13.40 -5.02
CA GLU A 41 2.57 14.48 -5.91
C GLU A 41 3.41 15.52 -5.17
N THR A 42 2.99 15.93 -3.96
CA THR A 42 3.70 16.92 -3.13
C THR A 42 5.09 16.42 -2.72
N ARG A 43 5.22 15.13 -2.41
CA ARG A 43 6.48 14.49 -2.02
C ARG A 43 7.35 14.11 -3.22
N GLY A 44 6.84 14.21 -4.44
CA GLY A 44 7.56 13.82 -5.66
C GLY A 44 7.83 12.32 -5.76
N LEU A 45 6.95 11.48 -5.21
CA LEU A 45 7.13 10.02 -5.21
C LEU A 45 6.87 9.42 -6.60
N LEU A 46 7.61 8.37 -6.95
CA LEU A 46 7.49 7.71 -8.25
C LEU A 46 6.45 6.57 -8.21
N TYR A 47 5.57 6.50 -9.20
CA TYR A 47 4.69 5.34 -9.35
C TYR A 47 5.47 4.09 -9.81
N PRO A 48 5.06 2.88 -9.39
CA PRO A 48 3.95 2.59 -8.47
C PRO A 48 4.29 2.93 -7.01
N VAL A 49 3.27 3.36 -6.25
CA VAL A 49 3.38 3.67 -4.81
C VAL A 49 2.64 2.64 -3.97
N THR A 50 3.29 2.09 -2.95
CA THR A 50 2.65 1.25 -1.93
C THR A 50 2.14 2.12 -0.79
N VAL A 51 0.85 2.00 -0.50
CA VAL A 51 0.17 2.76 0.54
C VAL A 51 -0.39 1.79 1.57
N ILE A 52 -0.15 2.03 2.87
CA ILE A 52 -0.68 1.21 3.96
C ILE A 52 -1.55 2.10 4.87
N ASP A 53 -2.85 1.82 4.90
CA ASP A 53 -3.92 2.62 5.54
C ASP A 53 -3.78 4.13 5.30
N GLY A 54 -3.66 4.50 4.03
CA GLY A 54 -3.60 5.89 3.59
C GLY A 54 -2.20 6.53 3.63
N VAL A 55 -1.18 5.86 4.17
CA VAL A 55 0.17 6.40 4.25
C VAL A 55 1.07 5.83 3.14
N PRO A 56 1.67 6.66 2.27
CA PRO A 56 2.67 6.21 1.30
C PRO A 56 3.95 5.70 1.98
N ILE A 57 4.31 4.45 1.73
CA ILE A 57 5.46 3.75 2.36
C ILE A 57 6.61 3.53 1.39
N TYR A 58 6.33 3.10 0.16
CA TYR A 58 7.33 2.82 -0.86
C TYR A 58 6.89 3.40 -2.20
N ASP A 59 7.85 3.82 -3.01
CA ASP A 59 7.63 4.35 -4.36
C ASP A 59 8.63 3.73 -5.36
N GLY A 60 8.26 3.71 -6.64
CA GLY A 60 9.07 3.17 -7.74
C GLY A 60 9.24 1.64 -7.67
N ALA A 61 10.48 1.18 -7.47
CA ALA A 61 10.82 -0.24 -7.44
C ALA A 61 10.33 -0.89 -6.14
N VAL A 62 9.10 -1.38 -6.14
CA VAL A 62 8.48 -1.97 -4.95
C VAL A 62 9.05 -3.37 -4.67
N SER A 63 9.61 -3.54 -3.46
CA SER A 63 10.15 -4.82 -2.97
C SER A 63 9.10 -5.59 -2.17
N TYR A 64 8.80 -6.81 -2.61
CA TYR A 64 7.86 -7.70 -1.93
C TYR A 64 8.24 -8.01 -0.47
N PRO A 65 9.50 -8.39 -0.15
CA PRO A 65 9.92 -8.51 1.25
C PRO A 65 9.70 -7.23 2.07
N GLY A 66 9.90 -6.06 1.43
CA GLY A 66 9.65 -4.76 2.06
C GLY A 66 8.18 -4.54 2.43
N ILE A 67 7.24 -4.92 1.56
CA ILE A 67 5.80 -4.84 1.85
C ILE A 67 5.45 -5.74 3.03
N ILE A 68 5.89 -7.00 3.02
CA ILE A 68 5.57 -7.97 4.08
C ILE A 68 6.11 -7.51 5.43
N ARG A 69 7.32 -6.94 5.46
CA ARG A 69 7.90 -6.36 6.67
C ARG A 69 7.09 -5.16 7.16
N ALA A 70 6.74 -4.23 6.28
CA ALA A 70 5.97 -3.04 6.65
C ALA A 70 4.58 -3.39 7.22
N LEU A 71 3.91 -4.40 6.64
CA LEU A 71 2.64 -4.91 7.17
C LEU A 71 2.81 -5.54 8.55
N ARG A 72 3.83 -6.40 8.72
CA ARG A 72 4.14 -7.03 10.01
C ARG A 72 4.41 -5.97 11.09
N ASP A 73 5.30 -5.04 10.83
CA ASP A 73 5.67 -3.97 11.77
C ASP A 73 4.45 -3.16 12.20
N LYS A 74 3.49 -2.93 11.29
CA LYS A 74 2.25 -2.20 11.59
C LYS A 74 1.29 -3.02 12.45
N LEU A 75 1.06 -4.28 12.09
CA LEU A 75 0.16 -5.16 12.83
C LEU A 75 0.68 -5.43 14.25
N GLU A 76 2.00 -5.63 14.41
CA GLU A 76 2.63 -5.82 15.72
C GLU A 76 2.47 -4.58 16.62
N ARG A 77 2.61 -3.37 16.05
CA ARG A 77 2.36 -2.12 16.78
C ARG A 77 0.90 -1.93 17.19
N ALA A 78 -0.05 -2.39 16.37
CA ALA A 78 -1.47 -2.30 16.66
C ALA A 78 -1.92 -3.22 17.80
N ILE A 79 -1.19 -4.30 18.07
CA ILE A 79 -1.47 -5.25 19.16
C ILE A 79 -0.83 -4.79 20.48
N ALA A 80 0.28 -4.04 20.41
CA ALA A 80 1.04 -3.61 21.57
C ALA A 80 0.58 -2.26 22.18
N GLY A 81 -0.34 -1.56 21.52
CA GLY A 81 -0.95 -0.30 22.01
C GLY A 81 -2.37 -0.51 22.49
#